data_AF-A0A961Z2Z5-F1
#
_entry.id   AF-A0A961Z2Z5-F1
#
_cell.length_a   1.000
_cell.length_b   1.000
_cell.length_c   1.000
_cell.angle_alpha   90.00
_cell.angle_beta   90.00
_cell.angle_gamma   90.00
#
_symmetry.space_group_name_H-M   'P 1'
#
loop_
_entity.id
_entity.type
_entity.pdbx_description
1 polymer ?
#
loop_
_entity_poly.entity_id
_entity_poly.type
_entity_poly.pdbx_seq_one_letter_code
_entity_poly.pdbx_strand_id
1 'polypeptide(L)' 'MRAVHINPQQKSHAVGLARQACARVFRDGGAPSDALEAFGLAAHGPVSDWSRAVDLIADALCSRTPTHRAAA' A
#
# COMPACT_ATOMS: atom_id res chain seq x y z
N MET A 1 -7.60 21.59 4.94
CA MET A 1 -6.64 20.48 4.70
C MET A 1 -6.01 20.12 6.04
N ARG A 2 -6.38 19.01 6.66
CA ARG A 2 -5.68 18.54 7.87
C ARG A 2 -4.37 17.94 7.40
N ALA A 3 -3.23 18.51 7.82
CA ALA A 3 -1.94 17.87 7.62
C ALA A 3 -2.00 16.51 8.30
N VAL A 4 -1.97 15.43 7.51
CA VAL A 4 -1.90 14.07 8.05
C VAL A 4 -0.50 13.92 8.64
N HIS A 5 -0.40 14.02 9.97
CA HIS A 5 0.83 13.69 10.68
C HIS A 5 1.04 12.18 10.57
N ILE A 6 1.73 11.74 9.52
CA ILE A 6 2.13 10.35 9.35
C ILE A 6 3.25 10.08 10.34
N ASN A 7 3.01 9.24 11.34
CA ASN A 7 4.06 8.81 12.25
C ASN A 7 5.10 8.00 11.47
N PRO A 8 6.41 8.29 11.57
CA PRO A 8 7.47 7.51 10.91
C PRO A 8 7.36 6.00 11.15
N GLN A 9 6.93 5.59 12.35
CA GLN A 9 6.71 4.17 12.68
C GLN A 9 5.54 3.57 11.89
N GLN A 10 4.45 4.32 11.70
CA GLN A 10 3.33 3.88 10.86
C GLN A 10 3.77 3.71 9.41
N LYS A 11 4.60 4.62 8.90
CA LYS A 11 5.15 4.51 7.55
C LYS A 11 6.04 3.27 7.38
N SER A 12 6.98 3.04 8.30
CA SER A 12 7.84 1.85 8.26
C SER A 12 7.04 0.55 8.33
N HIS A 13 5.99 0.52 9.18
CA HIS A 13 5.09 -0.63 9.25
C HIS A 13 4.31 -0.84 7.95
N ALA A 14 3.76 0.23 7.36
CA ALA A 14 3.05 0.17 6.08
C ALA A 14 3.94 -0.33 4.94
N VAL A 15 5.21 0.09 4.89
CA VAL A 15 6.19 -0.43 3.93
C VAL A 15 6.43 -1.93 4.12
N GLY A 16 6.53 -2.41 5.37
CA GLY A 16 6.66 -3.83 5.67
C GLY A 16 5.47 -4.65 5.14
N LEU A 17 4.25 -4.17 5.40
CA LEU A 17 3.02 -4.81 4.90
C LEU A 17 2.93 -4.79 3.37
N ALA A 18 3.25 -3.64 2.75
CA ALA A 18 3.27 -3.50 1.30
C ALA A 18 4.26 -4.48 0.65
N ARG A 19 5.47 -4.64 1.22
CA ARG A 19 6.46 -5.61 0.76
C ARG A 19 5.97 -7.05 0.86
N GLN A 20 5.33 -7.42 1.97
CA GLN A 20 4.78 -8.77 2.13
C GLN A 20 3.68 -9.07 1.10
N ALA A 21 2.81 -8.10 0.83
CA ALA A 21 1.76 -8.24 -0.18
C ALA A 21 2.34 -8.37 -1.60
N CYS A 22 3.25 -7.46 -1.99
CA CYS A 22 3.93 -7.54 -3.28
C CYS A 22 4.71 -8.86 -3.45
N ALA A 23 5.39 -9.33 -2.39
CA ALA A 23 6.13 -10.59 -2.44
C ALA A 23 5.21 -11.80 -2.64
N ARG A 24 3.97 -11.75 -2.13
CA ARG A 24 2.98 -12.79 -2.41
C ARG A 24 2.58 -12.79 -3.88
N VAL A 25 2.20 -11.64 -4.43
CA VAL A 25 1.83 -11.50 -5.85
C VAL A 25 2.96 -11.95 -6.77
N PHE A 26 4.20 -11.54 -6.47
CA PHE A 26 5.38 -11.96 -7.22
C PHE A 26 5.58 -13.49 -7.22
N ARG A 27 5.45 -14.15 -6.05
CA ARG A 27 5.57 -15.61 -5.96
C ARG A 27 4.46 -16.34 -6.71
N ASP A 28 3.27 -15.74 -6.76
CA ASP A 28 2.13 -16.27 -7.51
C ASP A 28 2.26 -16.02 -9.03
N GLY A 29 3.33 -15.37 -9.48
CA GLY A 29 3.62 -15.09 -10.89
C GLY A 29 2.98 -13.81 -11.44
N GLY A 30 2.43 -12.96 -10.57
CA GLY A 30 1.79 -11.70 -10.95
C GLY A 30 2.78 -10.55 -11.19
N ALA A 31 2.24 -9.45 -11.72
CA ALA A 31 2.95 -8.21 -12.00
C ALA A 31 2.69 -7.15 -10.90
N PRO A 32 3.51 -6.08 -10.83
CA PRO A 32 3.28 -5.00 -9.88
C PRO A 32 1.92 -4.29 -10.07
N SER A 33 1.40 -4.24 -11.30
CA SER A 33 0.04 -3.76 -11.59
C SER A 33 -1.04 -4.56 -10.87
N ASP A 34 -0.89 -5.89 -10.80
CA ASP A 34 -1.86 -6.79 -10.17
C ASP A 34 -1.86 -6.58 -8.65
N ALA A 35 -0.68 -6.29 -8.09
CA ALA A 35 -0.57 -5.87 -6.70
C ALA A 35 -1.31 -4.54 -6.47
N LEU A 36 -1.15 -3.53 -7.33
CA LEU A 36 -1.89 -2.27 -7.20
C LEU A 36 -3.41 -2.46 -7.31
N GLU A 37 -3.86 -3.31 -8.23
CA GLU A 37 -5.27 -3.64 -8.41
C GLU A 37 -5.87 -4.25 -7.13
N ALA A 38 -5.16 -5.17 -6.47
CA ALA A 38 -5.59 -5.77 -5.20
C ALA A 38 -5.78 -4.75 -4.05
N PHE A 39 -5.12 -3.58 -4.13
CA PHE A 39 -5.29 -2.49 -3.16
C PHE A 39 -6.25 -1.39 -3.64
N GLY A 40 -6.87 -1.55 -4.82
CA GLY A 40 -7.76 -0.56 -5.43
C GLY A 40 -7.01 0.65 -6.01
N LEU A 41 -5.75 0.47 -6.42
CA LEU A 41 -4.86 1.52 -6.90
C LEU A 41 -4.64 1.50 -8.41
N ALA A 42 -5.46 0.76 -9.17
CA ALA A 42 -5.34 0.60 -10.63
C ALA A 42 -5.30 1.93 -11.42
N ALA A 43 -5.83 3.02 -10.85
CA ALA A 43 -5.80 4.36 -11.45
C ALA A 43 -4.38 4.98 -11.56
N HIS A 44 -3.36 4.42 -10.90
CA HIS A 44 -1.98 4.92 -10.98
C HIS A 44 -1.27 4.59 -12.32
N GLY A 45 -1.94 3.86 -13.23
CA GLY A 45 -1.39 3.48 -14.53
C GLY A 45 -0.47 2.26 -14.45
N PRO A 46 0.15 1.86 -15.58
CA PRO A 46 1.01 0.68 -15.62
C PRO A 46 2.26 0.92 -14.76
N VAL A 47 2.49 0.02 -13.79
CA VAL A 47 3.69 0.00 -12.96
C VAL A 47 4.46 -1.28 -13.25
N SER A 48 5.70 -1.13 -13.74
CA SER A 48 6.62 -2.23 -14.03
C SER A 48 7.63 -2.49 -12.91
N ASP A 49 7.75 -1.56 -11.95
CA ASP A 49 8.72 -1.63 -10.87
C ASP A 49 8.06 -1.99 -9.53
N TRP A 50 8.59 -3.02 -8.86
CA TRP A 50 8.09 -3.49 -7.57
C TRP A 50 8.31 -2.48 -6.44
N SER A 51 9.40 -1.72 -6.47
CA SER A 51 9.68 -0.70 -5.45
C SER A 51 8.63 0.40 -5.52
N ARG A 52 8.27 0.83 -6.73
CA ARG A 52 7.20 1.81 -6.96
C ARG A 52 5.84 1.30 -6.49
N ALA A 53 5.51 0.04 -6.75
CA ALA A 53 4.26 -0.56 -6.25
C ALA A 53 4.22 -0.61 -4.72
N VAL A 54 5.33 -0.97 -4.06
CA VAL A 54 5.44 -0.97 -2.60
C VAL A 54 5.21 0.43 -2.03
N ASP A 55 5.83 1.46 -2.60
CA ASP A 55 5.67 2.83 -2.11
C ASP A 55 4.22 3.32 -2.24
N LEU A 56 3.59 3.07 -3.39
CA LEU A 56 2.18 3.46 -3.62
C LEU A 56 1.22 2.75 -2.66
N ILE A 57 1.44 1.45 -2.41
CA ILE A 57 0.63 0.69 -1.45
C ILE A 57 0.88 1.20 -0.03
N ALA A 58 2.13 1.46 0.34
CA ALA A 58 2.47 1.98 1.67
C ALA A 58 1.83 3.37 1.92
N ASP A 59 1.86 4.25 0.92
CA ASP A 59 1.21 5.56 0.99
C ASP A 59 -0.32 5.42 1.07
N ALA A 60 -0.91 4.48 0.33
CA ALA A 60 -2.35 4.19 0.42
C ALA A 60 -2.75 3.66 1.80
N LEU A 61 -1.92 2.80 2.41
CA LEU A 61 -2.13 2.27 3.76
C LEU A 61 -2.05 3.38 4.81
N CYS A 62 -1.17 4.37 4.65
CA CYS A 62 -1.06 5.47 5.59
C CYS A 62 -2.11 6.58 5.37
N SER A 63 -2.59 6.76 4.14
CA SER A 63 -3.62 7.76 3.80
C SER A 63 -5.05 7.30 4.09
N ARG A 64 -5.29 5.98 4.17
CA ARG A 64 -6.49 5.43 4.80
C ARG A 64 -6.45 5.79 6.28
N THR A 65 -7.06 6.93 6.60
CA THR A 65 -7.36 7.30 7.98
C THR A 65 -8.05 6.10 8.62
N PRO A 66 -7.61 5.60 9.78
CA PRO A 66 -8.34 4.54 10.44
C PRO A 66 -9.73 5.07 10.72
N THR A 67 -10.73 4.61 9.96
CA THR A 67 -12.11 4.70 10.38
C THR A 67 -12.14 4.05 11.75
N HIS A 68 -12.36 4.88 12.76
CA HIS A 68 -12.60 4.48 14.13
C HIS A 68 -13.47 3.22 14.14
N ARG A 69 -12.87 2.03 14.32
CA ARG A 69 -13.62 0.91 14.84
C ARG A 69 -13.96 1.32 16.26
N ALA A 70 -15.11 1.96 16.41
CA ALA A 70 -15.88 1.84 17.63
C ALA A 70 -16.09 0.33 17.77
N ALA A 71 -15.31 -0.28 18.65
CA ALA A 71 -15.66 -1.57 19.21
C ALA A 71 -17.05 -1.37 19.83
N ALA A 72 -17.99 -2.22 19.38
CA ALA A 72 -19.34 -2.31 19.92
C ALA A 72 -19.33 -2.85 21.35
#